data_AF-A0A9J7AMW7-F1
#
_entry.id   AF-A0A9J7AMW7-F1
#
_cell.length_a   1.000
_cell.length_b   1.000
_cell.length_c   1.000
_cell.angle_alpha   90.00
_cell.angle_beta   90.00
_cell.angle_gamma   90.00
#
_symmetry.space_group_name_H-M   'P 1'
#
loop_
_entity.id
_entity.type
_entity.pdbx_description
1 polymer ?
#
loop_
_entity_poly.entity_id
_entity_poly.type
_entity_poly.pdbx_seq_one_letter_code
_entity_poly.pdbx_strand_id
1 'polypeptide(L)'
;MRAFAFLFFSLLFLGGCQASHHVDDGSPRNGDLDQTKPTLTVWHAQTQQWTTPEAFFELELTRLNGPTYGTRTGDSYPDYDSVEEWQTLIDQLPDGRVCPMVFFHKRWRRLPDVLALDESLRNYDGCRDVFKF
;
A
#
# COMPACT_ATOMS: atom_id res chain seq x y z
N MET A 1 -27.13 -64.65 25.23
CA MET A 1 -27.96 -63.43 25.13
C MET A 1 -27.59 -62.49 26.27
N ARG A 2 -26.94 -61.36 25.99
CA ARG A 2 -26.96 -60.14 26.80
C ARG A 2 -26.19 -59.04 26.05
N ALA A 3 -26.97 -58.09 25.53
CA ALA A 3 -26.50 -56.93 24.79
C ALA A 3 -25.80 -55.94 25.75
N PHE A 4 -24.66 -55.38 25.32
CA PHE A 4 -24.04 -54.23 25.95
C PHE A 4 -24.09 -53.08 24.96
N ALA A 5 -24.97 -52.12 25.23
CA ALA A 5 -25.08 -50.87 24.49
C ALA A 5 -24.06 -49.89 25.07
N PHE A 6 -23.04 -49.51 24.30
CA PHE A 6 -22.16 -48.40 24.64
C PHE A 6 -22.65 -47.15 23.93
N LEU A 7 -23.18 -46.22 24.75
CA LEU A 7 -23.54 -44.86 24.37
C LEU A 7 -22.28 -44.10 23.91
N PHE A 8 -22.23 -43.74 22.63
CA PHE A 8 -21.24 -42.82 22.09
C PHE A 8 -21.59 -41.40 22.55
N PHE A 9 -20.72 -40.83 23.37
CA PHE A 9 -20.81 -39.48 23.91
C PHE A 9 -20.43 -38.47 22.83
N SER A 10 -21.42 -37.75 22.29
CA SER A 10 -21.22 -36.67 21.32
C SER A 10 -20.41 -35.53 21.94
N LEU A 11 -19.15 -35.37 21.52
CA LEU A 11 -18.38 -34.14 21.75
C LEU A 11 -18.94 -33.02 20.86
N LEU A 12 -19.76 -32.15 21.46
CA LEU A 12 -20.05 -30.82 20.94
C LEU A 12 -18.76 -29.97 21.00
N PHE A 13 -18.03 -29.90 19.90
CA PHE A 13 -17.02 -28.86 19.70
C PHE A 13 -17.76 -27.53 19.49
N LEU A 14 -17.92 -26.75 20.56
CA LEU A 14 -18.20 -25.33 20.44
C LEU A 14 -16.99 -24.65 19.79
N GLY A 15 -17.08 -24.44 18.47
CA GLY A 15 -16.16 -23.57 17.74
C GLY A 15 -16.35 -22.14 18.23
N GLY A 16 -15.53 -21.72 19.19
CA GLY A 16 -15.43 -20.34 19.61
C GLY A 16 -14.82 -19.50 18.49
N CYS A 17 -15.62 -18.58 17.92
CA CYS A 17 -15.10 -17.49 17.11
C CYS A 17 -14.22 -16.60 17.99
N GLN A 18 -12.90 -16.82 17.98
CA GLN A 18 -11.97 -15.85 18.54
C GLN A 18 -11.88 -14.67 17.58
N ALA A 19 -12.63 -13.61 17.88
CA ALA A 19 -12.41 -12.30 17.26
C ALA A 19 -11.02 -11.81 17.67
N SER A 20 -10.10 -11.75 16.71
CA SER A 20 -8.77 -11.20 16.93
C SER A 20 -8.91 -9.68 17.12
N HIS A 21 -8.91 -9.22 18.37
CA HIS A 21 -8.72 -7.81 18.69
C HIS A 21 -7.25 -7.46 18.43
N HIS A 22 -6.98 -6.72 17.34
CA HIS A 22 -5.71 -6.03 17.19
C HIS A 22 -5.59 -4.98 18.31
N VAL A 23 -4.62 -5.16 19.19
CA VAL A 23 -4.22 -4.13 20.15
C VAL A 23 -3.45 -3.07 19.37
N ASP A 24 -4.03 -1.87 19.28
CA ASP A 24 -3.31 -0.68 18.83
C ASP A 24 -2.41 -0.24 20.00
N ASP A 25 -1.10 -0.47 19.87
CA ASP A 25 -0.11 -0.14 20.89
C ASP A 25 0.28 1.35 20.89
N GLY A 26 -0.35 2.15 20.02
CA GLY A 26 -0.07 3.56 19.83
C GLY A 26 1.22 3.82 19.07
N SER A 27 1.88 2.79 18.53
CA SER A 27 3.03 2.96 17.65
C SER A 27 2.60 3.41 16.26
N PRO A 28 3.35 4.33 15.62
CA PRO A 28 3.02 4.77 14.27
C PRO A 28 3.17 3.62 13.26
N ARG A 29 2.23 3.55 12.33
CA ARG A 29 2.18 2.58 11.22
C ARG A 29 2.77 3.17 9.95
N ASN A 30 3.15 2.31 9.02
CA ASN A 30 3.72 2.75 7.75
C ASN A 30 2.74 3.70 7.04
N GLY A 31 3.20 4.89 6.66
CA GLY A 31 2.36 5.90 6.03
C GLY A 31 1.62 6.83 6.98
N ASP A 32 1.73 6.63 8.31
CA ASP A 32 1.16 7.58 9.27
C ASP A 32 1.83 8.95 9.14
N LEU A 33 1.07 10.00 9.41
CA LEU A 33 1.51 11.39 9.31
C LEU A 33 1.83 11.99 10.68
N ASP A 34 2.91 12.74 10.78
CA ASP A 34 3.23 13.53 11.97
C ASP A 34 2.45 14.85 11.95
N GLN A 35 1.30 14.87 12.63
CA GLN A 35 0.46 16.06 12.72
C GLN A 35 1.01 17.12 13.69
N THR A 36 2.09 16.82 14.42
CA THR A 36 2.68 17.76 15.40
C THR A 36 3.64 18.75 14.76
N LYS A 37 4.04 18.52 13.50
CA LYS A 37 5.00 19.34 12.76
C LYS A 37 4.30 20.22 11.72
N PRO A 38 4.85 21.41 11.44
CA PRO A 38 4.35 22.27 10.37
C PRO A 38 4.67 21.71 8.98
N THR A 39 5.68 20.84 8.88
CA THR A 39 6.07 20.17 7.64
C THR A 39 5.53 18.75 7.64
N LEU A 40 4.93 18.34 6.52
CA LEU A 40 4.43 16.99 6.33
C LEU A 40 5.58 15.98 6.44
N THR A 41 5.52 15.10 7.43
CA THR A 41 6.44 13.96 7.54
C THR A 41 5.67 12.66 7.71
N VAL A 42 6.22 11.59 7.16
CA VAL A 42 5.59 10.28 7.03
C VAL A 42 6.41 9.23 7.75
N TRP A 43 5.77 8.40 8.57
CA TRP A 43 6.45 7.30 9.23
C TRP A 43 6.70 6.17 8.23
N HIS A 44 7.95 5.75 8.11
CA HIS A 44 8.32 4.55 7.36
C HIS A 44 8.65 3.41 8.33
N ALA A 45 7.81 2.38 8.34
CA ALA A 45 7.85 1.34 9.36
C ALA A 45 9.12 0.47 9.30
N GLN A 46 9.66 0.23 8.10
CA GLN A 46 10.85 -0.62 7.93
C GLN A 46 12.12 0.09 8.41
N THR A 47 12.25 1.40 8.22
CA THR A 47 13.40 2.17 8.70
C THR A 47 13.18 2.75 10.09
N GLN A 48 11.96 2.67 10.63
CA GLN A 48 11.54 3.24 11.91
C GLN A 48 11.88 4.73 12.01
N GLN A 49 11.60 5.48 10.95
CA GLN A 49 11.95 6.90 10.84
C GLN A 49 10.80 7.72 10.26
N TRP A 50 10.68 8.94 10.74
CA TRP A 50 9.89 9.99 10.11
C TRP A 50 10.68 10.56 8.93
N THR A 51 10.09 10.56 7.74
CA THR A 51 10.72 10.95 6.48
C THR A 51 9.90 12.03 5.78
N THR A 52 10.45 12.67 4.75
CA THR A 52 9.63 13.49 3.84
C THR A 52 8.78 12.57 2.94
N PRO A 53 7.66 13.05 2.38
CA PRO A 53 6.86 12.24 1.45
C PRO A 53 7.65 11.70 0.26
N GLU A 54 8.58 12.47 -0.29
CA GLU A 54 9.43 12.05 -1.40
C GLU A 54 10.33 10.89 -1.00
N ALA A 55 11.04 11.02 0.13
CA ALA A 55 11.89 9.95 0.66
C ALA A 55 11.08 8.69 1.00
N PHE A 56 9.86 8.85 1.55
CA PHE A 56 8.94 7.74 1.78
C PHE A 56 8.61 6.99 0.48
N PHE A 57 8.27 7.72 -0.59
CA PHE A 57 7.95 7.10 -1.88
C PHE A 57 9.17 6.44 -2.54
N GLU A 58 10.36 7.03 -2.43
CA GLU A 58 11.61 6.41 -2.90
C GLU A 58 11.90 5.08 -2.19
N LEU A 59 11.67 5.03 -0.87
CA LEU A 59 11.82 3.80 -0.09
C LEU A 59 10.79 2.73 -0.49
N GLU A 60 9.52 3.11 -0.70
CA GLU A 60 8.49 2.18 -1.15
C GLU A 60 8.74 1.67 -2.58
N LEU A 61 9.22 2.52 -3.49
CA LEU A 61 9.63 2.09 -4.82
C LEU A 61 10.81 1.13 -4.76
N THR A 62 11.81 1.43 -3.92
CA THR A 62 12.96 0.54 -3.70
C THR A 62 12.51 -0.83 -3.17
N ARG A 63 11.55 -0.85 -2.24
CA ARG A 63 10.95 -2.08 -1.71
C ARG A 63 10.22 -2.89 -2.80
N LEU A 64 9.68 -2.22 -3.81
CA LEU A 64 9.02 -2.82 -4.98
C LEU A 64 9.99 -3.15 -6.14
N ASN A 65 11.31 -2.98 -5.96
CA ASN A 65 12.33 -3.10 -7.02
C ASN A 65 12.06 -2.15 -8.21
N GLY A 66 11.59 -0.94 -7.90
CA GLY A 66 11.21 0.11 -8.84
C GLY A 66 12.12 1.34 -8.84
N PRO A 67 11.92 2.28 -9.79
CA PRO A 67 10.94 2.24 -10.88
C PRO A 67 11.36 1.28 -12.01
N THR A 68 10.49 0.32 -12.37
CA THR A 68 10.75 -0.67 -13.42
C THR A 68 10.91 -0.05 -14.81
N TYR A 69 10.08 0.96 -15.12
CA TYR A 69 10.09 1.67 -16.42
C TYR A 69 10.70 3.07 -16.34
N GLY A 70 11.39 3.39 -15.24
CA GLY A 70 11.96 4.72 -15.03
C GLY A 70 10.91 5.85 -14.96
N THR A 71 11.30 7.03 -15.40
CA THR A 71 10.45 8.22 -15.47
C THR A 71 9.90 8.39 -16.89
N ARG A 72 8.60 8.65 -16.99
CA ARG A 72 7.89 8.93 -18.24
C ARG A 72 7.22 10.30 -18.19
N THR A 73 6.96 10.86 -19.37
CA THR A 73 6.27 12.14 -19.57
C THR A 73 5.21 11.97 -20.65
N GLY A 74 3.97 12.43 -20.41
CA GLY A 74 2.88 12.37 -21.38
C GLY A 74 2.29 10.96 -21.57
N ASP A 75 1.85 10.61 -22.79
CA ASP A 75 1.10 9.38 -23.07
C ASP A 75 1.95 8.12 -23.28
N SER A 76 3.26 8.18 -23.02
CA SER A 76 4.19 7.07 -23.26
C SER A 76 4.10 5.97 -22.19
N TYR A 77 2.93 5.34 -22.04
CA TYR A 77 2.76 4.16 -21.21
C TYR A 77 3.31 2.91 -21.92
N PRO A 78 3.97 1.99 -21.20
CA PRO A 78 4.27 0.67 -21.75
C PRO A 78 2.98 -0.04 -22.17
N ASP A 79 3.08 -0.93 -23.15
CA ASP A 79 1.96 -1.74 -23.60
C ASP A 79 1.42 -2.60 -22.45
N TYR A 80 0.12 -2.50 -22.16
CA TYR A 80 -0.51 -3.12 -20.98
C TYR A 80 -0.37 -4.64 -21.00
N ASP A 81 -0.29 -5.26 -22.18
CA ASP A 81 -0.09 -6.70 -22.32
C ASP A 81 1.34 -7.15 -21.99
N SER A 82 2.29 -6.21 -21.94
CA SER A 82 3.70 -6.46 -21.60
C SER A 82 4.07 -6.16 -20.14
N VAL A 83 3.15 -5.53 -19.39
CA VAL A 83 3.40 -5.08 -18.01
C VAL A 83 2.91 -6.13 -17.02
N GLU A 84 3.77 -6.47 -16.07
CA GLU A 84 3.43 -7.38 -14.97
C GLU A 84 2.88 -6.62 -13.76
N GLU A 85 2.03 -7.28 -12.96
CA GLU A 85 1.54 -6.72 -11.70
C GLU A 85 2.71 -6.33 -10.78
N TRP A 86 2.54 -5.22 -10.05
CA TRP A 86 3.56 -4.61 -9.16
C TRP A 86 4.75 -3.96 -9.86
N GLN A 87 4.81 -3.93 -11.19
CA GLN A 87 5.78 -3.09 -11.89
C GLN A 87 5.46 -1.60 -11.67
N THR A 88 6.50 -0.78 -11.72
CA THR A 88 6.42 0.62 -11.28
C THR A 88 6.99 1.58 -12.31
N LEU A 89 6.55 2.83 -12.22
CA LEU A 89 7.12 3.94 -12.98
C LEU A 89 6.93 5.25 -12.21
N ILE A 90 7.66 6.28 -12.63
CA ILE A 90 7.42 7.66 -12.21
C ILE A 90 6.70 8.37 -13.35
N ASP A 91 5.51 8.88 -13.09
CA ASP A 91 4.79 9.73 -14.05
C ASP A 91 5.10 11.19 -13.79
N GLN A 92 5.76 11.85 -14.73
CA GLN A 92 6.14 13.25 -14.64
C GLN A 92 5.20 14.11 -15.48
N LEU A 93 4.54 15.05 -14.80
CA LEU A 93 3.61 16.00 -15.39
C LEU A 93 4.36 17.08 -16.20
N PRO A 94 3.67 17.77 -17.13
CA PRO A 94 4.28 18.86 -17.91
C PRO A 94 4.85 20.02 -17.09
N ASP A 95 4.36 20.21 -15.86
CA ASP A 95 4.86 21.22 -14.92
C ASP A 95 6.05 20.76 -14.06
N GLY A 96 6.52 19.53 -14.28
CA GLY A 96 7.69 18.95 -13.62
C GLY A 96 7.38 18.15 -12.36
N ARG A 97 6.15 18.23 -11.81
CA ARG A 97 5.72 17.42 -10.66
C ARG A 97 5.68 15.95 -11.00
N VAL A 98 5.82 15.08 -10.00
CA VAL A 98 5.89 13.63 -10.22
C VAL A 98 4.86 12.87 -9.40
N CYS A 99 4.45 11.71 -9.90
CA CYS A 99 3.71 10.73 -9.14
C CYS A 99 4.29 9.32 -9.32
N PRO A 100 4.68 8.63 -8.23
CA PRO A 100 5.01 7.21 -8.30
C PRO A 100 3.76 6.38 -8.59
N MET A 101 3.87 5.50 -9.59
CA MET A 101 2.78 4.65 -10.05
C MET A 101 3.16 3.18 -9.94
N VAL A 102 2.14 2.34 -9.72
CA VAL A 102 2.21 0.88 -9.69
C VAL A 102 1.19 0.34 -10.68
N PHE A 103 1.57 -0.68 -11.45
CA PHE A 103 0.62 -1.46 -12.23
C PHE A 103 -0.08 -2.44 -11.30
N PHE A 104 -1.37 -2.19 -11.05
CA PHE A 104 -2.16 -2.99 -10.10
C PHE A 104 -3.60 -3.17 -10.57
N HIS A 105 -4.04 -4.43 -10.63
CA HIS A 105 -5.29 -4.84 -11.26
C HIS A 105 -5.39 -4.38 -12.73
N LYS A 106 -4.39 -4.71 -13.54
CA LYS A 106 -4.34 -4.45 -15.00
C LYS A 106 -4.43 -2.97 -15.40
N ARG A 107 -4.05 -2.05 -14.52
CA ARG A 107 -3.96 -0.62 -14.83
C ARG A 107 -2.96 0.09 -13.94
N TRP A 108 -2.43 1.21 -14.43
CA TRP A 108 -1.62 2.11 -13.63
C TRP A 108 -2.44 2.77 -12.53
N ARG A 109 -1.94 2.70 -11.30
CA ARG A 109 -2.52 3.27 -10.09
C ARG A 109 -1.46 4.12 -9.41
N ARG A 110 -1.87 5.16 -8.69
CA ARG A 110 -0.97 5.92 -7.82
C ARG A 110 -0.48 5.00 -6.71
N LEU A 111 0.83 4.94 -6.48
CA LEU A 111 1.41 4.19 -5.36
C LEU A 111 0.70 4.48 -4.01
N PRO A 112 0.42 5.75 -3.63
CA PRO A 112 -0.30 6.02 -2.37
C PRO A 112 -1.73 5.47 -2.32
N ASP A 113 -2.40 5.27 -3.47
CA ASP A 113 -3.72 4.62 -3.50
C ASP A 113 -3.60 3.11 -3.25
N VAL A 114 -2.60 2.46 -3.84
CA VAL A 114 -2.37 1.01 -3.68
C VAL A 114 -1.99 0.68 -2.24
N LEU A 115 -1.21 1.55 -1.60
CA LEU A 115 -0.83 1.43 -0.19
C LEU A 115 -1.93 1.92 0.78
N ALA A 116 -3.06 2.41 0.26
CA ALA A 116 -4.18 2.95 1.04
C ALA A 116 -3.78 4.04 2.07
N LEU A 117 -2.80 4.88 1.71
CA LEU A 117 -2.26 5.93 2.59
C LEU A 117 -3.27 7.03 2.91
N ASP A 118 -2.91 7.96 3.79
CA ASP A 118 -3.71 9.16 4.08
C ASP A 118 -4.00 9.98 2.81
N GLU A 119 -5.15 10.67 2.78
CA GLU A 119 -5.57 11.51 1.66
C GLU A 119 -4.52 12.58 1.31
N SER A 120 -3.82 13.14 2.31
CA SER A 120 -2.77 14.13 2.11
C SER A 120 -1.63 13.59 1.25
N LEU A 121 -1.31 12.29 1.38
CA LEU A 121 -0.29 11.61 0.58
C LEU A 121 -0.81 11.19 -0.81
N ARG A 122 -2.08 10.78 -0.90
CA ARG A 122 -2.72 10.47 -2.19
C ARG A 122 -2.79 11.68 -3.12
N ASN A 123 -2.86 12.87 -2.53
CA ASN A 123 -2.91 14.15 -3.25
C ASN A 123 -1.60 14.93 -3.17
N TYR A 124 -0.50 14.28 -2.78
CA TYR A 124 0.81 14.91 -2.71
C TYR A 124 1.40 15.14 -4.11
N ASP A 125 2.03 16.31 -4.30
CA ASP A 125 2.72 16.72 -5.51
C ASP A 125 1.95 16.46 -6.84
N GLY A 126 2.50 15.65 -7.76
CA GLY A 126 1.89 15.33 -9.04
C GLY A 126 0.73 14.35 -8.95
N CYS A 127 0.63 13.57 -7.87
CA CYS A 127 -0.38 12.51 -7.72
C CYS A 127 -1.82 13.01 -7.67
N ARG A 128 -2.05 14.27 -7.31
CA ARG A 128 -3.38 14.88 -7.37
C ARG A 128 -3.91 15.01 -8.81
N ASP A 129 -3.01 15.24 -9.76
CA ASP A 129 -3.36 15.70 -11.11
C ASP A 129 -2.89 14.73 -12.21
N VAL A 130 -2.24 13.61 -11.86
CA VAL A 130 -1.63 12.65 -12.80
C VAL A 130 -2.60 12.07 -13.84
N PHE A 131 -3.89 11.98 -13.55
CA PHE A 131 -4.90 11.47 -14.50
C PHE A 131 -5.66 12.57 -15.26
N LYS A 132 -5.23 13.84 -15.13
CA LYS A 132 -5.88 14.98 -15.81
C LYS A 132 -5.18 15.36 -17.12
N PHE A 133 -3.97 14.87 -17.32
CA PHE A 133 -3.15 15.06 -18.50
C PHE A 133 -3.16 13.78 -19.32
#